data_AF-A0A850LS51-F1
#
_entry.id   AF-A0A850LS51-F1
#
_cell.length_a   1.000
_cell.length_b   1.000
_cell.length_c   1.000
_cell.angle_alpha   90.00
_cell.angle_beta   90.00
_cell.angle_gamma   90.00
#
_symmetry.space_group_name_H-M   'P 1'
#
loop_
_entity.id
_entity.type
_entity.pdbx_description
1 polymer ?
#
loop_
_entity_poly.entity_id
_entity_poly.type
_entity_poly.pdbx_seq_one_letter_code
_entity_poly.pdbx_strand_id
1 'polypeptide(L)' 'IQSNPVYKRGDTSAYSYHGKTFYVYLDPACGGIKVGRPSPRFLYEVLPEVIQIGMGQRFKQRYTTSKYISWTPP' A
#
# COMPACT_ATOMS: atom_id res chain seq x y z
N ILE A 1 -1.36 -8.27 -2.09
CA ILE A 1 -2.61 -7.80 -1.45
C ILE A 1 -3.50 -9.01 -1.25
N GLN A 2 -4.12 -9.15 -0.08
CA GLN A 2 -4.93 -10.32 0.25
C GLN A 2 -6.39 -9.92 0.48
N SER A 3 -7.32 -10.77 0.06
CA SER A 3 -8.76 -10.63 0.31
C SER A 3 -9.17 -11.11 1.71
N ASN A 4 -8.35 -11.99 2.31
CA ASN A 4 -8.53 -12.51 3.66
C ASN A 4 -7.30 -12.19 4.51
N PRO A 5 -7.45 -12.04 5.84
CA PRO A 5 -6.33 -11.77 6.71
C PRO A 5 -5.42 -13.01 6.80
N VAL A 6 -4.13 -12.81 6.57
CA VAL A 6 -3.11 -13.87 6.68
C VAL A 6 -2.68 -14.06 8.14
N TYR A 7 -2.61 -12.96 8.89
CA TYR A 7 -2.21 -12.97 10.30
C TYR A 7 -3.40 -12.61 11.19
N LYS A 8 -3.60 -13.39 12.26
CA LYS A 8 -4.66 -13.15 13.26
C LYS A 8 -4.35 -11.99 14.23
N ARG A 9 -3.13 -11.45 14.21
CA ARG A 9 -2.69 -10.38 15.11
C ARG A 9 -2.93 -9.00 14.48
N GLY A 10 -4.02 -8.37 14.91
CA GLY A 10 -4.24 -6.92 14.83
C GLY A 10 -4.99 -6.41 13.59
N ASP A 11 -5.96 -5.55 13.84
CA ASP A 11 -6.83 -4.88 12.84
C ASP A 11 -6.08 -3.83 11.98
N THR A 12 -4.76 -3.70 12.15
CA THR A 12 -3.96 -2.65 11.51
C THR A 12 -3.65 -2.90 10.03
N SER A 13 -3.93 -4.11 9.54
CA SER A 13 -3.72 -4.47 8.13
C SER A 13 -4.94 -4.23 7.24
N ALA A 14 -6.12 -4.01 7.84
CA ALA A 14 -7.35 -3.81 7.10
C ALA A 14 -7.41 -2.43 6.46
N TYR A 15 -7.67 -2.39 5.16
CA TYR A 15 -7.84 -1.19 4.38
C TYR A 15 -9.12 -1.27 3.54
N SER A 16 -10.08 -0.38 3.81
CA SER A 16 -11.34 -0.32 3.06
C SER A 16 -11.19 0.55 1.82
N TYR A 17 -11.42 -0.05 0.65
CA TYR A 17 -11.36 0.60 -0.65
C TYR A 17 -12.62 0.30 -1.45
N HIS A 18 -13.42 1.33 -1.77
CA HIS A 18 -14.71 1.21 -2.47
C HIS A 18 -15.63 0.11 -1.92
N GLY A 19 -15.80 0.06 -0.60
CA GLY A 19 -16.67 -0.91 0.07
C GLY A 19 -16.12 -2.34 0.15
N LYS A 20 -14.90 -2.59 -0.34
CA LYS A 20 -14.18 -3.85 -0.16
C LYS A 20 -13.04 -3.69 0.84
N THR A 21 -12.85 -4.67 1.70
CA THR A 21 -11.73 -4.68 2.65
C THR A 21 -10.58 -5.50 2.06
N PHE A 22 -9.40 -4.89 2.04
CA PHE A 22 -8.16 -5.52 1.63
C PHE A 22 -7.20 -5.55 2.80
N TYR A 23 -6.38 -6.60 2.85
CA TYR A 23 -5.35 -6.75 3.88
C TYR A 23 -3.98 -6.46 3.27
N VAL A 24 -3.35 -5.40 3.77
CA VAL A 24 -2.05 -4.92 3.31
C VAL A 24 -0.99 -5.23 4.36
N TYR A 25 0.08 -5.86 3.92
CA TYR A 25 1.20 -6.28 4.75
C TYR A 25 2.49 -5.68 4.21
N LEU A 26 3.43 -5.48 5.12
CA LEU A 26 4.80 -5.08 4.82
C LEU A 26 5.75 -6.16 5.30
N ASP A 27 6.92 -6.24 4.67
CA ASP A 27 8.00 -7.09 5.15
C ASP A 27 8.81 -6.32 6.21
N PRO A 28 8.79 -6.73 7.50
CA PRO A 28 9.49 -6.02 8.56
C PRO A 28 11.02 -6.04 8.40
N ALA A 29 11.58 -6.94 7.59
CA ALA A 29 13.02 -6.98 7.32
C ALA A 29 13.49 -5.86 6.37
N CYS A 30 12.56 -5.16 5.70
CA CYS A 30 12.90 -4.06 4.80
C CYS A 30 13.42 -2.84 5.57
N GLY A 31 14.67 -2.46 5.29
CA GLY A 31 15.28 -1.24 5.82
C GLY A 31 14.50 0.01 5.43
N GLY A 32 14.34 0.95 6.37
CA GLY A 32 13.66 2.23 6.13
C GLY A 32 12.17 2.26 6.47
N ILE A 33 11.60 1.16 6.98
CA ILE A 33 10.24 1.16 7.54
C ILE A 33 10.21 2.00 8.82
N LYS A 34 9.20 2.86 8.93
CA LYS A 34 8.87 3.60 10.14
C LYS A 34 7.49 3.18 10.61
N VAL A 35 7.43 2.51 11.76
CA VAL A 35 6.16 2.11 12.39
C VAL A 35 5.52 3.33 13.04
N GLY A 36 4.20 3.41 12.98
CA GLY A 36 3.43 4.51 13.57
C GLY A 36 2.32 4.97 12.64
N ARG A 37 1.92 6.24 12.77
CA ARG A 37 0.86 6.82 11.95
C ARG A 37 1.38 7.06 10.53
N PRO A 38 0.73 6.50 9.49
CA PRO A 38 1.14 6.70 8.11
C PRO A 38 0.98 8.17 7.68
N SER A 39 1.82 8.60 6.75
CA SER A 39 1.72 9.95 6.18
C SER A 39 0.46 10.11 5.32
N PRO A 40 -0.08 11.33 5.16
CA PRO A 40 -1.21 11.58 4.28
C PRO A 40 -0.96 11.11 2.83
N ARG A 41 0.25 11.35 2.30
CA ARG A 41 0.65 10.85 0.97
C ARG A 41 0.57 9.33 0.87
N PHE A 42 1.02 8.61 1.89
CA PHE A 42 0.91 7.15 1.87
C PHE A 42 -0.55 6.70 1.86
N LEU A 43 -1.38 7.26 2.74
CA LEU A 43 -2.78 6.90 2.88
C LEU A 43 -3.63 7.23 1.65
N TYR A 44 -3.43 8.39 1.04
CA TYR A 44 -4.33 8.92 0.02
C TYR A 44 -3.80 8.79 -1.42
N GLU A 45 -2.49 8.57 -1.61
CA GLU A 45 -1.89 8.42 -2.96
C GLU A 45 -1.33 7.03 -3.18
N VAL A 46 -0.40 6.60 -2.31
CA VAL A 46 0.36 5.35 -2.54
C VAL A 46 -0.49 4.11 -2.30
N LEU A 47 -1.14 4.02 -1.15
CA LEU A 47 -1.90 2.84 -0.75
C LEU A 47 -3.09 2.55 -1.70
N PRO A 48 -3.90 3.53 -2.12
CA PRO A 48 -4.95 3.30 -3.12
C PRO A 48 -4.37 2.81 -4.45
N GLU A 49 -3.25 3.36 -4.92
CA GLU A 49 -2.63 2.92 -6.18
C GLU A 49 -2.14 1.48 -6.08
N VAL A 50 -1.52 1.09 -4.96
CA VAL A 50 -1.08 -0.29 -4.72
C VAL A 50 -2.27 -1.25 -4.80
N ILE A 51 -3.42 -0.88 -4.21
CA ILE A 51 -4.66 -1.67 -4.27
C ILE A 51 -5.17 -1.77 -5.72
N GLN A 52 -5.23 -0.66 -6.46
CA GLN A 52 -5.66 -0.65 -7.87
C GLN A 52 -4.77 -1.55 -8.74
N ILE A 53 -3.45 -1.53 -8.52
CA ILE A 53 -2.50 -2.38 -9.23
C ILE A 53 -2.73 -3.85 -8.88
N GLY A 54 -2.89 -4.17 -7.60
CA GLY A 54 -3.18 -5.55 -7.17
C GLY A 54 -4.50 -6.10 -7.70
N MET A 55 -5.47 -5.23 -8.01
CA MET A 55 -6.73 -5.60 -8.66
C MET A 55 -6.68 -5.62 -10.19
N GLY A 56 -5.53 -5.29 -10.80
CA GLY A 56 -5.39 -5.19 -12.25
C GLY A 56 -6.12 -4.00 -12.89
N GLN A 57 -6.62 -3.04 -12.11
CA GLN A 57 -7.28 -1.82 -12.62
C GLN A 57 -6.27 -0.79 -13.13
N ARG A 58 -5.00 -0.93 -12.70
CA ARG A 58 -3.91 -0.03 -13.07
C ARG A 58 -2.64 -0.82 -13.27
N PHE A 59 -1.90 -0.51 -14.33
CA PHE A 59 -0.67 -1.23 -14.68
C PHE A 59 0.61 -0.43 -14.41
N LYS A 60 0.52 0.91 -14.41
CA LYS A 60 1.67 1.79 -14.17
C LYS A 60 1.61 2.36 -12.75
N GLN A 61 2.71 2.21 -12.02
CA GLN A 61 2.94 2.87 -10.73
C GLN A 61 3.40 4.30 -10.96
N ARG A 62 2.71 5.26 -10.34
CA ARG A 62 3.04 6.69 -10.34
C ARG A 62 3.53 7.15 -8.98
N TYR A 63 2.98 6.58 -7.90
CA TYR A 63 3.30 6.93 -6.53
C TYR A 63 4.16 5.83 -5.89
N THR A 64 5.10 6.24 -5.04
CA THR A 64 5.98 5.33 -4.33
C THR A 64 6.35 5.91 -2.96
N THR A 65 6.65 5.03 -2.01
CA THR A 65 7.32 5.39 -0.76
C THR A 65 8.84 5.53 -0.91
N SER A 66 9.40 5.05 -2.02
CA SER A 66 10.82 5.19 -2.32
C SER A 66 11.17 6.64 -2.64
N LYS A 67 12.33 7.08 -2.14
CA LYS A 67 12.90 8.39 -2.50
C LYS A 67 13.66 8.35 -3.84
N TYR A 68 13.92 7.14 -4.37
CA TYR A 68 14.82 6.91 -5.50
C TYR A 68 14.11 6.59 -6.81
N ILE A 69 12.77 6.48 -6.79
CA ILE A 69 11.97 6.29 -8.02
C ILE A 69 11.10 7.53 -8.19
N SER A 70 11.63 8.53 -8.88
CA SER A 70 10.84 9.55 -9.56
C SER A 70 10.90 9.23 -11.04
N TRP A 71 10.00 8.37 -11.53
CA TRP A 71 9.81 8.26 -12.97
C TRP A 71 9.11 9.54 -13.44
N THR A 72 9.84 10.41 -14.13
CA THR A 72 9.29 11.52 -14.92
C THR A 72 9.04 11.00 -16.33
N PRO A 73 7.78 10.93 -16.82
CA PRO A 73 7.53 10.71 -18.24
C PRO A 73 8.23 11.79 -19.08
N PRO A 74 8.65 11.46 -20.32
CA PRO A 74 9.11 12.46 -21.28
C PRO A 74 8.02 13.47 -21.64
#